data_AF-A0A8J6VQ85-F1
#
_entry.id   AF-A0A8J6VQ85-F1
#
_cell.length_a   1.000
_cell.length_b   1.000
_cell.length_c   1.000
_cell.angle_alpha   90.00
_cell.angle_beta   90.00
_cell.angle_gamma   90.00
#
_symmetry.space_group_name_H-M   'P 1'
#
loop_
_entity.id
_entity.type
_entity.pdbx_description
1 polymer ?
#
loop_
_entity_poly.entity_id
_entity_poly.type
_entity_poly.pdbx_seq_one_letter_code
_entity_poly.pdbx_strand_id
1 'polypeptide(L)'
;MNDLENDLGKLVNAVVKVMVAARETQKTEEAIAICDEIRRLPDDLVTEVLNAVMLNLVQIDPALCRWFVLDIFLHNADPEGKADVAERINLLMADLRAQ
;
A
#
# COMPACT_ATOMS: atom_id res chain seq x y z
N MET A 1 -11.50 -11.53 21.35
CA MET A 1 -11.29 -10.39 20.44
C MET A 1 -9.82 -10.01 20.51
N ASN A 2 -8.99 -10.47 19.60
CA ASN A 2 -8.62 -11.87 19.30
C ASN A 2 -7.15 -11.77 18.88
N ASP A 3 -6.27 -12.68 19.29
CA ASP A 3 -4.81 -12.54 19.02
C ASP A 3 -4.48 -12.25 17.54
N LEU A 4 -5.31 -12.76 16.63
CA LEU A 4 -5.28 -12.48 15.19
C LEU A 4 -5.41 -11.00 14.83
N GLU A 5 -6.32 -10.25 15.46
CA GLU A 5 -6.53 -8.82 15.21
C GLU A 5 -5.31 -8.00 15.65
N ASN A 6 -4.69 -8.41 16.77
CA ASN A 6 -3.47 -7.79 17.27
C ASN A 6 -2.27 -8.10 16.37
N ASP A 7 -2.15 -9.33 15.88
CA ASP A 7 -1.09 -9.74 14.96
C ASP A 7 -1.25 -9.09 13.59
N LEU A 8 -2.48 -8.93 13.10
CA LEU A 8 -2.78 -8.17 11.89
C LEU A 8 -2.40 -6.69 12.06
N GLY A 9 -2.75 -6.08 13.20
CA GLY A 9 -2.35 -4.71 13.51
C GLY A 9 -0.83 -4.52 13.55
N LYS A 10 -0.08 -5.49 14.10
CA LYS A 10 1.39 -5.48 14.06
C LYS A 10 1.94 -5.60 12.65
N LEU A 11 1.36 -6.49 11.83
CA LEU A 11 1.75 -6.67 10.43
C LEU A 11 1.54 -5.38 9.64
N VAL A 12 0.34 -4.80 9.71
CA VAL A 12 0.01 -3.52 9.05
C VAL A 12 0.99 -2.43 9.47
N ASN A 13 1.23 -2.28 10.77
CA ASN A 13 2.18 -1.29 11.29
C ASN A 13 3.61 -1.53 10.80
N ALA A 14 4.05 -2.78 10.72
CA ALA A 14 5.37 -3.12 10.19
C ALA A 14 5.49 -2.77 8.71
N VAL A 15 4.49 -3.12 7.91
CA VAL A 15 4.47 -2.80 6.46
C VAL A 15 4.47 -1.29 6.24
N VAL A 16 3.63 -0.54 6.94
CA VAL A 16 3.58 0.93 6.86
C VAL A 16 4.94 1.54 7.17
N LYS A 17 5.60 1.11 8.24
CA LYS A 17 6.95 1.59 8.60
C LYS A 17 7.97 1.31 7.50
N VAL A 18 7.92 0.13 6.89
CA VAL A 18 8.82 -0.19 5.77
C VAL A 18 8.52 0.68 4.56
N MET A 19 7.25 0.93 4.21
CA MET A 19 6.90 1.79 3.08
C MET A 19 7.40 3.23 3.28
N VAL A 20 7.24 3.78 4.48
CA VAL A 20 7.78 5.10 4.84
C VAL A 20 9.30 5.11 4.69
N ALA A 21 10.00 4.16 5.33
CA ALA A 21 11.46 4.09 5.29
C ALA A 21 11.99 3.88 3.86
N ALA A 22 11.36 3.01 3.07
CA ALA A 22 11.71 2.75 1.69
C ALA A 22 11.54 3.99 0.82
N ARG A 23 10.48 4.79 1.04
CA ARG A 23 10.29 6.05 0.34
C ARG A 23 11.37 7.07 0.67
N GLU A 24 11.73 7.20 1.95
CA GLU A 24 12.75 8.13 2.42
C GLU A 24 14.17 7.76 1.93
N THR A 25 14.46 6.46 1.90
CA THR A 25 15.77 5.92 1.54
C THR A 25 15.90 5.51 0.07
N GLN A 26 14.82 5.63 -0.72
CA GLN A 26 14.70 5.18 -2.10
C GLN A 26 14.95 3.67 -2.31
N LYS A 27 14.85 2.86 -1.25
CA LYS A 27 15.03 1.41 -1.28
C LYS A 27 13.77 0.68 -1.70
N THR A 28 13.47 0.76 -2.99
CA THR A 28 12.21 0.26 -3.57
C THR A 28 12.18 -1.28 -3.59
N GLU A 29 13.33 -1.95 -3.71
CA GLU A 29 13.36 -3.42 -3.77
C GLU A 29 12.89 -4.09 -2.48
N GLU A 30 13.26 -3.53 -1.31
CA GLU A 30 12.84 -4.06 0.00
C GLU A 30 11.30 -3.96 0.15
N ALA A 31 10.71 -2.84 -0.31
CA ALA A 31 9.27 -2.64 -0.30
C ALA A 31 8.55 -3.63 -1.24
N ILE A 32 9.10 -3.86 -2.44
CA ILE A 32 8.55 -4.83 -3.40
C ILE A 32 8.56 -6.24 -2.80
N ALA A 33 9.69 -6.68 -2.21
CA ALA A 33 9.82 -8.00 -1.63
C ALA A 33 8.79 -8.25 -0.51
N ILE A 34 8.53 -7.26 0.34
CA ILE A 34 7.49 -7.36 1.38
C ILE A 34 6.10 -7.48 0.76
N CYS A 35 5.81 -6.72 -0.29
CA CYS A 35 4.54 -6.88 -1.00
C CYS A 35 4.37 -8.25 -1.65
N ASP A 36 5.45 -8.85 -2.17
CA ASP A 36 5.42 -10.22 -2.66
C ASP A 36 5.11 -11.23 -1.55
N GLU A 37 5.64 -11.04 -0.35
CA GLU A 37 5.27 -11.88 0.80
C GLU A 37 3.81 -11.68 1.22
N ILE A 38 3.31 -10.44 1.21
CA ILE A 38 1.89 -10.16 1.48
C ILE A 38 1.01 -10.90 0.49
N ARG A 39 1.35 -10.93 -0.81
CA ARG A 39 0.58 -11.67 -1.84
C ARG A 39 0.51 -13.18 -1.61
N ARG A 40 1.32 -13.76 -0.72
CA ARG A 40 1.25 -15.19 -0.36
C ARG A 40 0.23 -15.49 0.73
N LEU A 41 -0.36 -14.46 1.35
CA LEU A 41 -1.45 -14.64 2.29
C LEU A 41 -2.74 -15.07 1.56
N PRO A 42 -3.73 -15.65 2.27
CA PRO A 42 -5.06 -15.87 1.70
C PRO A 42 -5.67 -14.56 1.17
N ASP A 43 -6.38 -14.62 0.04
CA ASP A 43 -6.90 -13.43 -0.67
C ASP A 43 -7.68 -12.46 0.22
N ASP A 44 -8.49 -12.99 1.13
CA ASP A 44 -9.29 -12.23 2.10
C ASP A 44 -8.37 -11.38 3.00
N LEU A 45 -7.27 -12.00 3.46
CA LEU A 45 -6.30 -11.38 4.35
C LEU A 45 -5.39 -10.41 3.59
N VAL A 46 -5.02 -10.72 2.35
CA VAL A 46 -4.32 -9.79 1.45
C VAL A 46 -5.14 -8.50 1.33
N THR A 47 -6.43 -8.63 1.05
CA THR A 47 -7.33 -7.49 0.89
C THR A 47 -7.42 -6.66 2.16
N GLU A 48 -7.55 -7.30 3.33
CA GLU A 48 -7.64 -6.62 4.61
C GLU A 48 -6.33 -5.87 4.96
N VAL A 49 -5.18 -6.52 4.79
CA VAL A 49 -3.86 -5.91 5.01
C VAL A 49 -3.66 -4.72 4.09
N LEU A 50 -3.93 -4.86 2.79
CA LEU A 50 -3.73 -3.79 1.81
C LEU A 50 -4.64 -2.59 2.10
N ASN A 51 -5.91 -2.83 2.41
CA ASN A 51 -6.84 -1.76 2.78
C ASN A 51 -6.34 -1.01 4.02
N ALA A 52 -5.93 -1.73 5.06
CA ALA A 52 -5.42 -1.12 6.28
C ALA A 52 -4.12 -0.34 6.04
N VAL A 53 -3.19 -0.88 5.23
CA VAL A 53 -1.95 -0.18 4.85
C VAL A 53 -2.26 1.08 4.05
N MET A 54 -3.12 1.02 3.03
CA MET A 54 -3.51 2.18 2.23
C MET A 54 -4.14 3.28 3.10
N LEU A 55 -5.04 2.91 4.03
CA LEU A 55 -5.67 3.85 4.96
C LEU A 55 -4.64 4.54 5.87
N ASN A 56 -3.62 3.82 6.34
CA ASN A 56 -2.56 4.42 7.14
C ASN A 56 -1.65 5.33 6.29
N LEU A 57 -1.26 4.89 5.08
CA LEU A 57 -0.38 5.66 4.22
C LEU A 57 -1.04 6.94 3.72
N VAL A 58 -2.33 6.92 3.37
CA VAL A 58 -3.04 8.13 2.91
C VAL A 58 -3.17 9.17 4.01
N GLN A 59 -3.27 8.76 5.28
CA GLN A 59 -3.28 9.66 6.43
C GLN A 59 -1.90 10.30 6.68
N ILE A 60 -0.82 9.59 6.36
CA ILE A 60 0.55 10.10 6.48
C ILE A 60 0.85 11.07 5.34
N ASP A 61 0.75 10.59 4.10
CA ASP A 61 0.94 11.35 2.88
C ASP A 61 0.18 10.66 1.73
N PRO A 62 -0.85 11.30 1.16
CA PRO A 62 -1.57 10.75 0.02
C PRO A 62 -0.66 10.39 -1.18
N ALA A 63 0.46 11.11 -1.38
CA ALA A 63 1.44 10.78 -2.42
C ALA A 63 2.23 9.50 -2.09
N LEU A 64 2.50 9.22 -0.82
CA LEU A 64 3.10 7.96 -0.37
C LEU A 64 2.16 6.78 -0.64
N CYS A 65 0.86 6.94 -0.37
CA CYS A 65 -0.14 5.92 -0.70
C CYS A 65 -0.19 5.65 -2.22
N ARG A 66 -0.17 6.71 -3.04
CA ARG A 66 -0.14 6.55 -4.51
C ARG A 66 1.11 5.80 -4.97
N TRP A 67 2.28 6.16 -4.44
CA TRP A 67 3.54 5.47 -4.76
C TRP A 67 3.49 4.00 -4.35
N PHE A 68 2.99 3.70 -3.15
CA PHE A 68 2.81 2.33 -2.70
C PHE A 68 1.94 1.52 -3.67
N VAL A 69 0.77 2.03 -4.08
CA VAL A 69 -0.12 1.27 -4.96
C VAL A 69 0.50 1.05 -6.34
N LEU A 70 1.02 2.11 -6.98
CA LEU A 70 1.42 2.03 -8.38
C LEU A 70 2.83 1.46 -8.58
N ASP A 71 3.77 1.88 -7.74
CA ASP A 71 5.18 1.59 -7.91
C ASP A 71 5.62 0.33 -7.15
N ILE A 72 4.93 -0.02 -6.06
CA ILE A 72 5.25 -1.21 -5.24
C ILE A 72 4.25 -2.33 -5.45
N PHE A 73 2.98 -2.08 -5.15
CA PHE A 73 1.95 -3.12 -5.19
C PHE A 73 1.53 -3.50 -6.61
N LEU A 74 1.61 -2.59 -7.57
CA LEU A 74 1.35 -2.93 -8.96
C LEU A 74 2.64 -3.13 -9.74
N HIS A 75 3.82 -3.25 -9.13
CA HIS A 75 5.11 -3.25 -9.86
C HIS A 75 5.17 -4.22 -11.06
N ASN A 76 4.56 -5.41 -10.96
CA ASN A 76 4.47 -6.41 -12.05
C ASN A 76 3.20 -6.33 -12.93
N ALA A 77 2.25 -5.45 -12.62
CA ALA A 77 1.07 -5.26 -13.43
C ALA A 77 1.44 -4.65 -14.79
N ASP A 78 0.65 -4.98 -15.81
CA ASP A 78 0.81 -4.42 -17.14
C ASP A 78 0.57 -2.90 -17.16
N PRO A 79 1.11 -2.18 -18.16
CA PRO A 79 0.99 -0.73 -18.21
C PRO A 79 -0.45 -0.22 -18.30
N GLU A 80 -1.35 -0.96 -18.93
CA GLU A 80 -2.75 -0.57 -19.13
C GLU A 80 -3.51 -0.67 -17.80
N GLY A 81 -3.36 -1.78 -17.08
CA GLY A 81 -3.90 -1.95 -15.73
C GLY A 81 -3.34 -0.93 -14.73
N LYS A 82 -2.05 -0.61 -14.81
CA LYS A 82 -1.45 0.48 -13.99
C LYS A 82 -2.06 1.84 -14.31
N ALA A 83 -2.32 2.13 -15.58
CA ALA A 83 -2.85 3.42 -16.01
C ALA A 83 -4.27 3.67 -15.48
N ASP A 84 -5.15 2.67 -15.57
CA ASP A 84 -6.52 2.74 -15.01
C ASP A 84 -6.50 3.05 -13.51
N VAL A 85 -5.69 2.30 -12.76
CA VAL A 85 -5.56 2.51 -11.30
C VAL A 85 -4.95 3.88 -10.99
N ALA A 86 -3.97 4.32 -11.77
CA ALA A 86 -3.35 5.63 -11.59
C ALA A 86 -4.35 6.77 -11.81
N GLU A 87 -5.20 6.68 -12.82
CA GLU A 87 -6.27 7.66 -13.08
C GLU A 87 -7.24 7.74 -11.91
N ARG A 88 -7.72 6.59 -11.42
CA ARG A 88 -8.65 6.51 -10.29
C ARG A 88 -8.06 7.09 -9.00
N ILE A 89 -6.78 6.83 -8.72
CA ILE A 89 -6.10 7.42 -7.56
C ILE A 89 -5.94 8.93 -7.75
N ASN A 90 -5.57 9.39 -8.94
CA ASN A 90 -5.42 10.83 -9.19
C ASN A 90 -6.74 11.60 -8.99
N LEU A 91 -7.87 11.02 -9.41
CA LEU A 91 -9.21 11.58 -9.16
C LEU A 91 -9.49 11.68 -7.65
N LEU A 92 -9.28 10.59 -6.90
CA LEU A 92 -9.46 10.57 -5.45
C LEU A 92 -8.58 11.63 -4.76
N MET A 93 -7.33 11.76 -5.19
CA MET A 93 -6.39 12.76 -4.66
C MET A 93 -6.83 14.20 -4.95
N ALA A 94 -7.45 14.44 -6.10
CA ALA A 94 -7.98 15.74 -6.45
C ALA A 94 -9.18 16.09 -5.57
N ASP A 95 -10.09 15.14 -5.35
CA ASP A 95 -11.26 15.31 -4.48
C ASP A 95 -10.87 15.56 -3.01
N LEU A 96 -9.80 14.90 -2.53
CA LEU A 96 -9.28 15.12 -1.17
C LEU A 96 -8.66 16.52 -0.99
N ARG A 97 -8.08 17.11 -2.06
CA ARG A 97 -7.47 18.44 -2.02
C ARG A 97 -8.49 19.58 -2.16
N ALA A 98 -9.68 19.28 -2.65
CA ALA A 98 -10.75 20.24 -2.86
C ALA A 98 -11.64 20.45 -1.62
N GLN A 99 -11.43 19.66 -0.56
CA GLN A 99 -12.07 19.78 0.75
C GLN A 99 -11.22 20.64 1.69
#